data_AF-A0A1V6WT98-F1
#
_entry.id   AF-A0A1V6WT98-F1
#
_cell.length_a   1.000
_cell.length_b   1.000
_cell.length_c   1.000
_cell.angle_alpha   90.00
_cell.angle_beta   90.00
_cell.angle_gamma   90.00
#
_symmetry.space_group_name_H-M   'P 1'
#
loop_
_entity.id
_entity.type
_entity.pdbx_description
1 polymer ?
#
loop_
_entity_poly.entity_id
_entity_poly.type
_entity_poly.pdbx_seq_one_letter_code
_entity_poly.pdbx_strand_id
1 'polypeptide(L)'
;MDSFQHEPSRPSTVWYHGTPDFTTFEKATHPSAPSPGSQPDPATVPSTLTRPDPAQPKYQDQAWQIQPLFQNPWLTYEAIVVISQGQSVFLARHRESKAALVNIHLVKQQFSSVKPLLETVCHFSHPTFLDLMGCYCWEDQVFLVWEPVELSLSHILASRCTITEGEIAAIVRPVLEGIQYLRGRGRALAALSADTMLLTESGGVKIVYVAAGMELSCQIDAAEMDAATLKLFALAEVVQRLIMKNPPQYPWSAEARSLPEDLKRCSSPEELLRVSLDRPSLLPNTLTNQSNFFEKLDEGELKMLVNAANKTAYHNLESFKRI
;
A
#
# COMPACT_ATOMS: atom_id res chain seq x y z
N MET A 1 25.15 15.81 -29.80
CA MET A 1 24.00 16.00 -28.90
C MET A 1 23.50 14.60 -28.59
N ASP A 2 24.19 13.95 -27.65
CA ASP A 2 23.91 12.56 -27.28
C ASP A 2 22.83 12.53 -26.21
N SER A 3 21.72 11.87 -26.54
CA SER A 3 20.58 11.70 -25.66
C SER A 3 20.83 10.47 -24.79
N PHE A 4 21.13 10.70 -23.51
CA PHE A 4 21.15 9.63 -22.50
C PHE A 4 19.73 9.14 -22.27
N GLN A 5 19.38 7.99 -22.85
CA GLN A 5 18.23 7.21 -22.43
C GLN A 5 18.57 6.56 -21.08
N HIS A 6 17.86 6.98 -20.04
CA HIS A 6 17.92 6.31 -18.75
C HIS A 6 17.06 5.04 -18.84
N GLU A 7 17.68 3.87 -18.99
CA GLU A 7 16.99 2.60 -18.73
C GLU A 7 16.61 2.53 -17.25
N PRO A 8 15.42 2.03 -16.89
CA PRO A 8 15.09 1.72 -15.51
C PRO A 8 15.93 0.53 -15.04
N SER A 9 16.92 0.81 -14.20
CA SER A 9 17.78 -0.21 -13.60
C SER A 9 16.98 -1.22 -12.78
N ARG A 10 17.08 -2.50 -13.16
CA ARG A 10 16.48 -3.65 -12.46
C ARG A 10 16.94 -3.71 -11.00
N PRO A 11 16.06 -3.97 -10.03
CA PRO A 11 16.49 -4.17 -8.65
C PRO A 11 17.34 -5.45 -8.52
N SER A 12 18.42 -5.37 -7.75
CA SER A 12 19.30 -6.49 -7.43
C SER A 12 18.53 -7.53 -6.61
N THR A 13 18.28 -8.70 -7.20
CA THR A 13 17.63 -9.83 -6.53
C THR A 13 18.68 -10.89 -6.25
N VAL A 14 18.86 -11.27 -4.98
CA VAL A 14 19.79 -12.32 -4.57
C VAL A 14 19.00 -13.47 -3.95
N TRP A 15 19.18 -14.66 -4.51
CA TRP A 15 18.60 -15.90 -4.02
C TRP A 15 19.52 -16.48 -2.93
N TYR A 16 18.96 -16.79 -1.76
CA TYR A 16 19.72 -17.38 -0.66
C TYR A 16 19.28 -18.82 -0.40
N HIS A 17 20.26 -19.68 -0.14
CA HIS A 17 20.06 -20.99 0.48
C HIS A 17 20.72 -20.95 1.87
N GLY A 18 19.92 -20.87 2.93
CA GLY A 18 20.40 -20.86 4.32
C GLY A 18 20.07 -19.57 5.09
N THR A 19 20.58 -19.46 6.32
CA THR A 19 20.44 -18.27 7.16
C THR A 19 21.20 -17.09 6.54
N PRO A 20 20.63 -15.87 6.46
CA PRO A 20 21.34 -14.71 5.91
C PRO A 20 22.61 -14.42 6.74
N ASP A 21 23.77 -14.30 6.08
CA ASP A 21 25.01 -13.85 6.75
C ASP A 21 25.03 -12.32 6.80
N PHE A 22 24.88 -11.79 8.02
CA PHE A 22 24.71 -10.36 8.29
C PHE A 22 26.00 -9.54 8.09
N THR A 23 27.17 -10.18 8.02
CA THR A 23 28.47 -9.49 7.89
C THR A 23 28.68 -8.82 6.52
N THR A 24 27.90 -9.21 5.52
CA THR A 24 28.02 -8.65 4.15
C THR A 24 27.29 -7.31 3.98
N PHE A 25 26.44 -6.91 4.94
CA PHE A 25 25.57 -5.72 4.83
C PHE A 25 26.18 -4.42 5.36
N GLU A 26 27.36 -4.45 5.99
CA GLU A 26 28.02 -3.25 6.55
C GLU A 26 28.90 -2.49 5.56
N LYS A 27 29.23 -3.06 4.39
CA LYS A 27 30.36 -2.56 3.58
C LYS A 27 30.06 -1.45 2.58
N ALA A 28 28.88 -0.84 2.60
CA ALA A 28 28.49 0.17 1.61
C ALA A 28 27.78 1.38 2.22
N THR A 29 28.41 2.09 3.15
CA THR A 29 28.44 3.58 3.21
C THR A 29 29.23 4.06 4.43
N HIS A 30 30.47 4.50 4.21
CA HIS A 30 31.10 5.51 5.05
C HIS A 30 31.56 6.65 4.15
N PRO A 31 31.13 7.88 4.46
CA PRO A 31 32.08 8.97 4.55
C PRO A 31 32.05 9.63 5.94
N SER A 32 33.21 10.18 6.27
CA SER A 32 33.66 10.69 7.56
C SER A 32 32.82 11.80 8.20
N ALA A 33 32.83 11.81 9.53
CA ALA A 33 32.26 12.82 10.41
C ALA A 33 32.99 14.19 10.35
N PRO A 34 32.32 15.25 10.82
CA PRO A 34 32.97 16.22 11.71
C PRO A 34 32.19 16.47 13.02
N SER A 35 32.96 16.84 14.05
CA SER A 35 32.62 17.05 15.47
C SER A 35 31.84 18.36 15.79
N PRO A 36 31.37 18.59 17.04
CA PRO A 36 30.14 19.35 17.34
C PRO A 36 30.37 20.81 17.77
N GLY A 37 29.31 21.63 17.65
CA GLY A 37 29.20 22.99 18.20
C GLY A 37 27.89 23.18 19.00
N SER A 38 27.97 23.98 20.06
CA SER A 38 27.11 23.99 21.26
C SER A 38 25.85 24.90 21.21
N GLN A 39 24.73 24.41 21.79
CA GLN A 39 23.64 25.05 22.61
C GLN A 39 22.92 26.36 22.14
N PRO A 40 21.77 26.81 22.75
CA PRO A 40 21.00 26.32 23.93
C PRO A 40 19.45 26.24 23.79
N ASP A 41 18.80 25.76 24.88
CA ASP A 41 17.36 25.53 25.18
C ASP A 41 16.39 26.72 24.94
N PRO A 42 15.05 26.44 24.98
CA PRO A 42 14.29 27.01 26.10
C PRO A 42 13.11 26.17 26.67
N ALA A 43 13.04 26.23 28.00
CA ALA A 43 11.89 26.53 28.89
C ALA A 43 10.50 25.83 28.75
N THR A 44 10.21 25.03 29.78
CA THR A 44 8.93 24.67 30.41
C THR A 44 8.07 25.89 30.80
N VAL A 45 6.72 25.87 30.65
CA VAL A 45 5.60 25.76 31.67
C VAL A 45 4.18 25.95 31.00
N PRO A 46 3.00 25.77 31.66
CA PRO A 46 2.13 24.58 31.58
C PRO A 46 0.69 24.78 30.99
N SER A 47 -0.04 23.66 30.89
CA SER A 47 -1.44 23.44 30.49
C SER A 47 -2.53 24.23 31.24
N THR A 48 -3.67 24.53 30.58
CA THR A 48 -5.04 24.01 30.91
C THR A 48 -6.13 24.73 30.10
N LEU A 49 -7.06 23.98 29.48
CA LEU A 49 -8.53 24.10 29.61
C LEU A 49 -9.25 23.16 28.62
N THR A 50 -9.89 22.14 29.17
CA THR A 50 -10.70 21.14 28.48
C THR A 50 -12.15 21.65 28.30
N ARG A 51 -12.76 21.44 27.13
CA ARG A 51 -14.21 21.53 26.92
C ARG A 51 -14.67 20.33 26.07
N PRO A 52 -15.86 19.72 26.33
CA PRO A 52 -16.20 18.41 25.79
C PRO A 52 -16.74 18.48 24.36
N ASP A 53 -16.29 17.55 23.53
CA ASP A 53 -16.69 17.37 22.14
C ASP A 53 -17.95 16.49 22.03
N PRO A 54 -18.91 16.75 21.12
CA PRO A 54 -20.15 15.98 20.99
C PRO A 54 -19.91 14.56 20.43
N ALA A 55 -20.71 13.62 20.93
CA ALA A 55 -20.63 12.19 20.67
C ALA A 55 -20.50 11.78 19.18
N GLN A 56 -19.38 11.13 18.84
CA GLN A 56 -19.21 10.37 17.61
C GLN A 56 -19.75 8.93 17.74
N PRO A 57 -20.22 8.31 16.64
CA PRO A 57 -20.78 6.96 16.64
C PRO A 57 -19.71 5.92 17.02
N LYS A 58 -20.08 5.01 17.93
CA LYS A 58 -19.21 3.93 18.45
C LYS A 58 -18.97 2.87 17.38
N TYR A 59 -17.87 2.97 16.63
CA TYR A 59 -17.26 1.81 16.00
C TYR A 59 -16.68 0.93 17.10
N GLN A 60 -17.17 -0.31 17.24
CA GLN A 60 -16.58 -1.30 18.14
C GLN A 60 -15.30 -1.85 17.48
N ASP A 61 -14.18 -1.12 17.64
CA ASP A 61 -12.84 -1.62 17.32
C ASP A 61 -12.46 -2.67 18.38
N GLN A 62 -12.58 -3.96 18.06
CA GLN A 62 -11.82 -4.99 18.78
C GLN A 62 -10.36 -4.85 18.36
N ALA A 63 -9.54 -4.20 19.19
CA ALA A 63 -8.11 -4.08 18.95
C ALA A 63 -7.45 -5.48 18.97
N TRP A 64 -6.92 -5.90 17.83
CA TRP A 64 -6.09 -7.10 17.73
C TRP A 64 -4.68 -6.73 18.19
N GLN A 65 -4.18 -7.33 19.27
CA GLN A 65 -2.85 -7.01 19.81
C GLN A 65 -1.79 -7.98 19.29
N ILE A 66 -0.81 -7.46 18.56
CA ILE A 66 0.39 -8.19 18.17
C ILE A 66 1.39 -8.12 19.32
N GLN A 67 1.66 -9.28 19.94
CA GLN A 67 2.64 -9.38 21.01
C GLN A 67 4.05 -9.51 20.41
N PRO A 68 5.01 -8.64 20.76
CA PRO A 68 6.38 -8.74 20.27
C PRO A 68 7.08 -9.99 20.84
N LEU A 69 7.76 -10.73 19.98
CA LEU A 69 8.55 -11.90 20.35
C LEU A 69 10.04 -11.54 20.43
N PHE A 70 10.64 -11.63 21.61
CA PHE A 70 12.06 -11.32 21.83
C PHE A 70 12.96 -12.51 21.47
N GLN A 71 12.95 -12.89 20.20
CA GLN A 71 13.70 -14.02 19.68
C GLN A 71 14.06 -13.82 18.21
N ASN A 72 15.00 -14.64 17.74
CA ASN A 72 15.39 -14.66 16.34
C ASN A 72 14.22 -15.12 15.43
N PRO A 73 13.74 -14.29 14.47
CA PRO A 73 12.63 -14.66 13.56
C PRO A 73 12.97 -15.86 12.68
N TRP A 74 14.26 -16.10 12.41
CA TRP A 74 14.72 -17.20 11.57
C TRP A 74 14.61 -18.57 12.24
N LEU A 75 14.22 -18.63 13.52
CA LEU A 75 13.80 -19.88 14.17
C LEU A 75 12.40 -20.32 13.71
N THR A 76 11.53 -19.38 13.35
CA THR A 76 10.16 -19.65 12.86
C THR A 76 10.13 -19.69 11.33
N TYR A 77 10.87 -18.78 10.70
CA TYR A 77 10.86 -18.58 9.25
C TYR A 77 12.19 -18.99 8.60
N GLU A 78 12.11 -19.30 7.31
CA GLU A 78 13.24 -19.52 6.42
C GLU A 78 13.19 -18.45 5.32
N ALA A 79 14.22 -17.61 5.21
CA ALA A 79 14.35 -16.64 4.14
C ALA A 79 14.60 -17.33 2.80
N ILE A 80 13.90 -16.89 1.75
CA ILE A 80 14.03 -17.42 0.38
C ILE A 80 14.72 -16.39 -0.51
N VAL A 81 14.27 -15.14 -0.44
CA VAL A 81 14.76 -14.03 -1.27
C VAL A 81 14.97 -12.80 -0.39
N VAL A 82 16.04 -12.06 -0.68
CA VAL A 82 16.26 -10.73 -0.12
C VAL A 82 16.08 -9.70 -1.23
N ILE A 83 15.23 -8.71 -0.96
CA ILE A 83 14.99 -7.56 -1.81
C ILE A 83 15.57 -6.35 -1.10
N SER A 84 16.60 -5.76 -1.69
CA SER A 84 17.32 -4.60 -1.14
C SER A 84 17.09 -3.37 -2.02
N GLN A 85 16.12 -2.54 -1.66
CA GLN A 85 15.85 -1.25 -2.32
C GLN A 85 15.75 -0.13 -1.28
N GLY A 86 16.88 0.22 -0.64
CA GLY A 86 16.91 1.17 0.49
C GLY A 86 16.39 0.62 1.82
N GLN A 87 15.67 -0.51 1.78
CA GLN A 87 15.27 -1.32 2.93
C GLN A 87 15.54 -2.80 2.65
N SER A 88 15.74 -3.58 3.71
CA SER A 88 15.86 -5.04 3.61
C SER A 88 14.49 -5.69 3.83
N VAL A 89 13.89 -6.16 2.75
CA VAL A 89 12.66 -6.96 2.77
C VAL A 89 13.02 -8.40 2.41
N PHE A 90 12.54 -9.34 3.21
CA PHE A 90 12.79 -10.76 3.02
C PHE A 90 11.47 -11.45 2.66
N LEU A 91 11.43 -12.09 1.49
CA LEU A 91 10.39 -13.09 1.23
C LEU A 91 10.80 -14.36 1.97
N ALA A 92 10.00 -14.78 2.93
CA ALA A 92 10.27 -15.93 3.76
C ALA A 92 9.08 -16.89 3.77
N ARG A 93 9.32 -18.15 4.16
CA ARG A 93 8.26 -19.13 4.43
C ARG A 93 8.33 -19.63 5.85
N HIS A 94 7.20 -20.06 6.39
CA HIS A 94 7.18 -20.75 7.68
C HIS A 94 7.90 -22.10 7.57
N ARG A 95 8.72 -22.45 8.56
CA ARG A 95 9.52 -23.69 8.53
C ARG A 95 8.66 -24.96 8.58
N GLU A 96 7.60 -24.94 9.38
CA GLU A 96 6.64 -26.04 9.48
C GLU A 96 5.62 -26.05 8.32
N SER A 97 4.94 -24.93 8.10
CA SER A 97 4.03 -24.74 6.96
C SER A 97 4.75 -24.13 5.75
N LYS A 98 5.45 -24.96 4.97
CA LYS A 98 6.27 -24.47 3.84
C LYS A 98 5.50 -23.73 2.74
N ALA A 99 4.17 -23.84 2.70
CA ALA A 99 3.31 -23.11 1.77
C ALA A 99 2.93 -21.69 2.26
N ALA A 100 3.14 -21.39 3.55
CA ALA A 100 2.82 -20.08 4.12
C ALA A 100 3.99 -19.11 3.88
N LEU A 101 3.83 -18.23 2.89
CA LEU A 101 4.76 -17.14 2.60
C LEU A 101 4.44 -15.90 3.43
N VAL A 102 5.48 -15.15 3.77
CA VAL A 102 5.40 -13.87 4.48
C VAL A 102 6.46 -12.90 3.96
N ASN A 103 6.20 -11.61 4.13
CA ASN A 103 7.19 -10.57 3.89
C ASN A 103 7.72 -10.06 5.23
N ILE A 104 9.02 -10.23 5.49
CA ILE A 104 9.66 -9.77 6.72
C ILE A 104 10.44 -8.50 6.42
N HIS A 105 10.07 -7.41 7.07
CA HIS A 105 10.73 -6.11 6.93
C HIS A 105 11.68 -5.91 8.10
N LEU A 106 12.97 -5.73 7.81
CA LEU A 106 13.95 -5.34 8.81
C LEU A 106 13.88 -3.83 9.04
N VAL A 107 13.60 -3.45 10.29
CA VAL A 107 13.65 -2.08 10.78
C VAL A 107 14.90 -1.93 11.64
N LYS A 108 15.85 -1.12 11.18
CA LYS A 108 17.11 -0.81 11.90
C LYS A 108 16.85 0.19 13.04
N GLN A 109 15.92 -0.11 13.92
CA GLN A 109 15.54 0.70 15.07
C GLN A 109 15.26 -0.22 16.27
N GLN A 110 15.40 0.35 17.46
CA GLN A 110 15.05 -0.30 18.72
C GLN A 110 13.54 -0.46 18.86
N PHE A 111 13.10 -1.50 19.58
CA PHE A 111 11.68 -1.76 19.80
C PHE A 111 10.97 -0.58 20.50
N SER A 112 11.64 0.14 21.39
CA SER A 112 11.07 1.33 22.05
C SER A 112 10.62 2.40 21.05
N SER A 113 11.32 2.55 19.92
CA SER A 113 10.98 3.50 18.86
C SER A 113 9.82 3.00 17.98
N VAL A 114 9.71 1.69 17.79
CA VAL A 114 8.69 1.05 16.93
C VAL A 114 7.38 0.77 17.70
N LYS A 115 7.42 0.72 19.03
CA LYS A 115 6.26 0.42 19.88
C LYS A 115 5.05 1.33 19.61
N PRO A 116 5.17 2.66 19.52
CA PRO A 116 4.02 3.53 19.21
C PRO A 116 3.41 3.23 17.84
N LEU A 117 4.25 2.90 16.86
CA LEU A 117 3.80 2.47 15.54
C LEU A 117 3.00 1.16 15.61
N LEU A 118 3.49 0.16 16.36
CA LEU A 118 2.81 -1.12 16.53
C LEU A 118 1.44 -0.94 17.19
N GLU A 119 1.37 -0.07 18.22
CA GLU A 119 0.11 0.31 18.83
C GLU A 119 -0.83 0.91 17.78
N THR A 120 -0.38 1.88 16.99
CA THR A 120 -1.20 2.47 15.92
C THR A 120 -1.72 1.43 14.91
N VAL A 121 -0.84 0.54 14.43
CA VAL A 121 -1.19 -0.55 13.51
C VAL A 121 -2.27 -1.45 14.09
N CYS A 122 -2.13 -1.86 15.35
CA CYS A 122 -3.09 -2.74 16.03
C CYS A 122 -4.49 -2.11 16.21
N HIS A 123 -4.58 -0.77 16.20
CA HIS A 123 -5.86 -0.05 16.25
C HIS A 123 -6.49 0.15 14.86
N PHE A 124 -5.79 -0.16 13.77
CA PHE A 124 -6.31 -0.05 12.41
C PHE A 124 -6.48 -1.42 11.77
N SER A 125 -7.71 -1.92 11.78
CA SER A 125 -8.08 -3.14 11.06
C SER A 125 -9.00 -2.79 9.90
N HIS A 126 -8.43 -2.77 8.69
CA HIS A 126 -9.20 -2.65 7.45
C HIS A 126 -8.58 -3.53 6.36
N PRO A 127 -9.37 -4.30 5.58
CA PRO A 127 -8.85 -5.23 4.57
C PRO A 127 -7.92 -4.61 3.52
N THR A 128 -8.11 -3.31 3.22
CA THR A 128 -7.26 -2.53 2.29
C THR A 128 -5.85 -2.30 2.81
N PHE A 129 -5.61 -2.32 4.13
CA PHE A 129 -4.26 -2.10 4.65
C PHE A 129 -3.51 -3.42 4.77
N LEU A 130 -2.19 -3.35 4.60
CA LEU A 130 -1.32 -4.51 4.71
C LEU A 130 -1.38 -5.09 6.13
N ASP A 131 -1.68 -6.38 6.25
CA ASP A 131 -1.88 -7.02 7.54
C ASP A 131 -0.53 -7.35 8.20
N LEU A 132 -0.37 -6.90 9.45
CA LEU A 132 0.80 -7.21 10.26
C LEU A 132 0.53 -8.51 11.03
N MET A 133 1.27 -9.55 10.69
CA MET A 133 1.07 -10.89 11.26
C MET A 133 1.94 -11.13 12.51
N GLY A 134 3.02 -10.37 12.68
CA GLY A 134 3.93 -10.57 13.81
C GLY A 134 5.03 -9.53 13.93
N CYS A 135 5.65 -9.49 15.10
CA CYS A 135 6.77 -8.61 15.42
C CYS A 135 7.82 -9.40 16.20
N TYR A 136 9.06 -9.42 15.71
CA TYR A 136 10.20 -10.05 16.39
C TYR A 136 11.25 -9.00 16.73
N CYS A 137 11.83 -9.13 17.92
CA CYS A 137 12.92 -8.28 18.40
C CYS A 137 14.13 -9.17 18.64
N TRP A 138 15.21 -8.96 17.88
CA TRP A 138 16.42 -9.76 17.97
C TRP A 138 17.64 -8.89 17.71
N GLU A 139 18.67 -8.99 18.57
CA GLU A 139 19.94 -8.25 18.42
C GLU A 139 19.76 -6.76 18.09
N ASP A 140 18.97 -6.04 18.92
CA ASP A 140 18.73 -4.60 18.75
C ASP A 140 18.02 -4.19 17.45
N GLN A 141 17.45 -5.17 16.74
CA GLN A 141 16.70 -4.98 15.49
C GLN A 141 15.25 -5.44 15.64
N VAL A 142 14.36 -4.80 14.90
CA VAL A 142 12.94 -5.16 14.84
C VAL A 142 12.63 -5.74 13.46
N PHE A 143 11.95 -6.88 13.44
CA PHE A 143 11.48 -7.56 12.25
C PHE A 143 9.96 -7.58 12.25
N LEU A 144 9.36 -6.91 11.29
CA LEU A 144 7.91 -6.87 11.10
C LEU A 144 7.50 -7.90 10.06
N VAL A 145 6.63 -8.83 10.44
CA VAL A 145 6.15 -9.91 9.57
C VAL A 145 4.79 -9.51 9.00
N TRP A 146 4.73 -9.32 7.70
CA TRP A 146 3.54 -8.91 6.97
C TRP A 146 2.98 -10.05 6.13
N GLU A 147 1.70 -9.93 5.77
CA GLU A 147 1.08 -10.79 4.77
C GLU A 147 1.86 -10.76 3.43
N PRO A 148 1.83 -11.88 2.67
CA PRO A 148 2.53 -11.94 1.40
C PRO A 148 1.88 -11.01 0.37
N VAL A 149 2.71 -10.26 -0.34
CA VAL A 149 2.34 -9.48 -1.53
C VAL A 149 3.15 -9.94 -2.73
N GLU A 150 2.54 -9.88 -3.90
CA GLU A 150 3.13 -10.37 -5.14
C GLU A 150 3.92 -9.27 -5.85
N LEU A 151 3.32 -8.09 -6.01
CA LEU A 151 3.93 -6.94 -6.68
C LEU A 151 3.23 -5.62 -6.32
N SER A 152 3.89 -4.50 -6.59
CA SER A 152 3.27 -3.16 -6.54
C SER A 152 2.58 -2.81 -7.85
N LEU A 153 1.66 -1.85 -7.82
CA LEU A 153 0.99 -1.34 -9.02
C LEU A 153 1.96 -0.67 -10.01
N SER A 154 3.12 -0.19 -9.54
CA SER A 154 4.20 0.27 -10.43
C SER A 154 4.76 -0.84 -11.32
N HIS A 155 4.78 -2.10 -10.86
CA HIS A 155 5.12 -3.24 -11.70
C HIS A 155 4.05 -3.49 -12.77
N ILE A 156 2.75 -3.32 -12.45
CA ILE A 156 1.69 -3.37 -13.46
C ILE A 156 1.93 -2.28 -14.51
N LEU A 157 2.20 -1.04 -14.10
CA LEU A 157 2.49 0.08 -15.00
C LEU A 157 3.72 -0.16 -15.88
N ALA A 158 4.76 -0.83 -15.37
CA ALA A 158 5.96 -1.19 -16.13
C ALA A 158 5.78 -2.42 -17.04
N SER A 159 4.79 -3.28 -16.78
CA SER A 159 4.54 -4.48 -17.57
C SER A 159 4.04 -4.18 -18.98
N ARG A 160 3.91 -5.20 -19.84
CA ARG A 160 3.24 -5.06 -21.15
C ARG A 160 1.74 -5.35 -21.12
N CYS A 161 1.20 -5.72 -19.97
CA CYS A 161 -0.20 -6.10 -19.82
C CYS A 161 -1.12 -4.91 -20.06
N THR A 162 -2.14 -5.05 -20.89
CA THR A 162 -3.25 -4.09 -20.96
C THR A 162 -4.13 -4.21 -19.72
N ILE A 163 -4.74 -3.10 -19.30
CA ILE A 163 -5.65 -3.07 -18.15
C ILE A 163 -7.09 -2.77 -18.59
N THR A 164 -8.06 -3.46 -18.00
CA THR A 164 -9.48 -3.27 -18.30
C THR A 164 -10.13 -2.27 -17.34
N GLU A 165 -11.31 -1.80 -17.70
CA GLU A 165 -12.11 -0.91 -16.86
C GLU A 165 -12.46 -1.53 -15.50
N GLY A 166 -12.89 -2.79 -15.51
CA GLY A 166 -13.18 -3.54 -14.28
C GLY A 166 -11.94 -3.74 -13.41
N GLU A 167 -10.78 -4.00 -13.99
CA GLU A 167 -9.51 -4.05 -13.23
C GLU A 167 -9.15 -2.69 -12.61
N ILE A 168 -9.41 -1.55 -13.29
CA ILE A 168 -9.25 -0.22 -12.67
C ILE A 168 -10.23 -0.05 -11.51
N ALA A 169 -11.50 -0.42 -11.69
CA ALA A 169 -12.49 -0.36 -10.62
C ALA A 169 -12.10 -1.23 -9.42
N ALA A 170 -11.55 -2.44 -9.66
CA ALA A 170 -11.06 -3.37 -8.67
C ALA A 170 -9.89 -2.79 -7.86
N ILE A 171 -9.07 -1.92 -8.47
CA ILE A 171 -7.99 -1.19 -7.80
C ILE A 171 -8.53 -0.02 -6.99
N VAL A 172 -9.39 0.80 -7.61
CA VAL A 172 -9.82 2.08 -7.04
C VAL A 172 -10.78 1.91 -5.87
N ARG A 173 -11.71 0.96 -5.94
CA ARG A 173 -12.73 0.75 -4.90
C ARG A 173 -12.11 0.45 -3.52
N PRO A 174 -11.26 -0.58 -3.33
CA PRO A 174 -10.68 -0.87 -2.03
C PRO A 174 -9.85 0.30 -1.49
N VAL A 175 -9.21 1.07 -2.37
CA VAL A 175 -8.41 2.24 -1.99
C VAL A 175 -9.29 3.37 -1.47
N LEU A 176 -10.40 3.65 -2.15
CA LEU A 176 -11.41 4.60 -1.67
C LEU A 176 -12.00 4.17 -0.32
N GLU A 177 -12.29 2.87 -0.14
CA GLU A 177 -12.77 2.31 1.14
C GLU A 177 -11.73 2.49 2.26
N GLY A 178 -10.44 2.28 1.97
CA GLY A 178 -9.35 2.54 2.92
C GLY A 178 -9.19 4.02 3.28
N ILE A 179 -9.31 4.92 2.31
CA ILE A 179 -9.28 6.37 2.54
C ILE A 179 -10.49 6.79 3.39
N GLN A 180 -11.68 6.27 3.08
CA GLN A 180 -12.90 6.51 3.86
C GLN A 180 -12.74 6.03 5.31
N TYR A 181 -12.16 4.84 5.51
CA TYR A 181 -11.90 4.28 6.83
C TYR A 181 -11.00 5.18 7.69
N LEU A 182 -9.93 5.75 7.10
CA LEU A 182 -9.03 6.67 7.79
C LEU A 182 -9.71 8.02 8.06
N ARG A 183 -10.44 8.55 7.08
CA ARG A 183 -11.23 9.79 7.22
C ARG A 183 -12.17 9.70 8.42
N GLY A 184 -12.89 8.59 8.56
CA GLY A 184 -13.80 8.34 9.69
C GLY A 184 -13.12 8.34 11.06
N ARG A 185 -11.78 8.26 11.11
CA ARG A 185 -10.95 8.31 12.33
C ARG A 185 -10.11 9.58 12.45
N GLY A 186 -10.40 10.63 11.67
CA GLY A 186 -9.64 11.88 11.76
C GLY A 186 -8.24 11.76 11.15
N ARG A 187 -8.01 10.84 10.20
CA ARG A 187 -6.67 10.58 9.64
C ARG A 187 -6.67 10.58 8.12
N ALA A 188 -5.49 10.81 7.56
CA ALA A 188 -5.22 10.71 6.13
C ALA A 188 -3.87 10.02 5.89
N LEU A 189 -3.71 9.42 4.71
CA LEU A 189 -2.43 8.86 4.26
C LEU A 189 -1.42 9.99 4.06
N ALA A 190 -0.19 9.80 4.52
CA ALA A 190 0.90 10.74 4.28
C ALA A 190 1.32 10.74 2.80
N ALA A 191 1.30 9.56 2.17
CA ALA A 191 1.62 9.35 0.77
C ALA A 191 0.73 8.26 0.16
N LEU A 192 0.39 8.43 -1.13
CA LEU A 192 -0.26 7.42 -1.94
C LEU A 192 0.35 7.50 -3.36
N SER A 193 0.80 6.37 -3.87
CA SER A 193 1.36 6.21 -5.21
C SER A 193 1.23 4.76 -5.68
N ALA A 194 1.57 4.52 -6.94
CA ALA A 194 1.59 3.15 -7.49
C ALA A 194 2.61 2.22 -6.80
N ASP A 195 3.61 2.77 -6.09
CA ASP A 195 4.58 1.97 -5.33
C ASP A 195 4.04 1.57 -3.95
N THR A 196 3.19 2.42 -3.36
CA THR A 196 2.53 2.14 -2.06
C THR A 196 1.26 1.30 -2.19
N MET A 197 0.77 1.09 -3.42
CA MET A 197 -0.38 0.22 -3.71
C MET A 197 0.15 -1.14 -4.15
N LEU A 198 -0.06 -2.15 -3.32
CA LEU A 198 0.40 -3.52 -3.48
C LEU A 198 -0.74 -4.43 -3.92
N LEU A 199 -0.38 -5.52 -4.58
CA LEU A 199 -1.30 -6.53 -5.08
C LEU A 199 -0.89 -7.89 -4.52
N THR A 200 -1.85 -8.63 -3.97
CA THR A 200 -1.65 -10.01 -3.50
C THR A 200 -1.80 -11.01 -4.66
N GLU A 201 -1.35 -12.25 -4.46
CA GLU A 201 -1.50 -13.33 -5.44
C GLU A 201 -2.98 -13.55 -5.84
N SER A 202 -3.91 -13.36 -4.89
CA SER A 202 -5.35 -13.50 -5.13
C SER A 202 -5.98 -12.32 -5.87
N GLY A 203 -5.21 -11.25 -6.16
CA GLY A 203 -5.73 -10.02 -6.74
C GLY A 203 -6.33 -9.06 -5.72
N GLY A 204 -6.02 -9.22 -4.43
CA GLY A 204 -6.39 -8.25 -3.40
C GLY A 204 -5.51 -7.00 -3.48
N VAL A 205 -6.09 -5.84 -3.16
CA VAL A 205 -5.39 -4.54 -3.17
C VAL A 205 -5.04 -4.15 -1.75
N LYS A 206 -3.76 -3.84 -1.53
CA LYS A 206 -3.21 -3.45 -0.24
C LYS A 206 -2.53 -2.09 -0.31
N ILE A 207 -2.67 -1.27 0.71
CA ILE A 207 -1.97 0.02 0.84
C ILE A 207 -0.91 -0.11 1.93
N VAL A 208 0.31 0.29 1.59
CA VAL A 208 1.39 0.48 2.54
C VAL A 208 1.08 1.72 3.38
N TYR A 209 0.84 1.52 4.66
CA TYR A 209 0.65 2.59 5.63
C TYR A 209 1.75 2.58 6.71
N VAL A 210 2.72 1.67 6.59
CA VAL A 210 3.92 1.59 7.44
C VAL A 210 5.12 1.29 6.56
N ALA A 211 6.17 2.09 6.66
CA ALA A 211 7.44 1.85 5.97
C ALA A 211 8.60 2.29 6.84
N ALA A 212 9.71 1.55 6.82
CA ALA A 212 10.92 1.90 7.59
C ALA A 212 10.73 2.17 9.08
N GLY A 213 9.76 1.51 9.73
CA GLY A 213 9.44 1.76 11.14
C GLY A 213 8.69 3.07 11.38
N MET A 214 8.20 3.72 10.31
CA MET A 214 7.43 4.94 10.35
C MET A 214 5.99 4.68 9.91
N GLU A 215 5.06 5.32 10.59
CA GLU A 215 3.67 5.40 10.16
C GLU A 215 3.56 6.34 8.95
N LEU A 216 2.83 5.94 7.91
CA LEU A 216 2.54 6.74 6.72
C LEU A 216 1.10 7.28 6.74
N SER A 217 0.61 7.64 7.92
CA SER A 217 -0.64 8.37 8.10
C SER A 217 -0.46 9.46 9.14
N CYS A 218 -1.29 10.51 9.05
CA CYS A 218 -1.27 11.61 10.01
C CYS A 218 -2.70 11.95 10.46
N GLN A 219 -2.81 12.50 11.66
CA GLN A 219 -4.04 13.14 12.11
C GLN A 219 -4.28 14.40 11.28
N ILE A 220 -5.54 14.64 10.96
CA ILE A 220 -5.98 15.79 10.19
C ILE A 220 -7.29 16.30 10.75
N ASP A 221 -7.38 17.62 10.89
CA ASP A 221 -8.60 18.27 11.34
C ASP A 221 -9.71 18.12 10.29
N ALA A 222 -10.94 17.91 10.74
CA ALA A 222 -12.07 17.72 9.83
C ALA A 222 -12.28 18.91 8.87
N ALA A 223 -11.88 20.11 9.27
CA ALA A 223 -11.95 21.31 8.42
C ALA A 223 -10.90 21.33 7.29
N GLU A 224 -9.82 20.56 7.42
CA GLU A 224 -8.73 20.45 6.44
C GLU A 224 -8.89 19.20 5.53
N MET A 225 -9.92 18.38 5.78
CA MET A 225 -10.20 17.20 4.97
C MET A 225 -10.82 17.59 3.63
N ASP A 226 -10.01 17.59 2.59
CA ASP A 226 -10.40 17.79 1.20
C ASP A 226 -9.83 16.67 0.31
N ALA A 227 -10.11 16.74 -0.99
CA ALA A 227 -9.64 15.74 -1.96
C ALA A 227 -8.11 15.60 -2.00
N ALA A 228 -7.36 16.68 -1.80
CA ALA A 228 -5.91 16.66 -1.84
C ALA A 228 -5.33 16.06 -0.56
N THR A 229 -5.83 16.47 0.61
CA THR A 229 -5.36 15.95 1.89
C THR A 229 -5.72 14.47 2.10
N LEU A 230 -6.88 14.04 1.59
CA LEU A 230 -7.28 12.63 1.53
C LEU A 230 -6.59 11.82 0.43
N LYS A 231 -5.65 12.41 -0.31
CA LYS A 231 -4.87 11.78 -1.39
C LYS A 231 -5.69 11.29 -2.59
N LEU A 232 -6.89 11.83 -2.81
CA LEU A 232 -7.68 11.54 -4.01
C LEU A 232 -7.02 12.08 -5.29
N PHE A 233 -6.27 13.18 -5.20
CA PHE A 233 -5.49 13.69 -6.33
C PHE A 233 -4.39 12.69 -6.76
N ALA A 234 -3.70 12.10 -5.78
CA ALA A 234 -2.68 11.09 -6.05
C ALA A 234 -3.29 9.80 -6.61
N LEU A 235 -4.47 9.40 -6.12
CA LEU A 235 -5.24 8.30 -6.71
C LEU A 235 -5.63 8.61 -8.16
N ALA A 236 -6.10 9.83 -8.44
CA ALA A 236 -6.44 10.26 -9.80
C ALA A 236 -5.25 10.18 -10.76
N GLU A 237 -4.05 10.58 -10.31
CA GLU A 237 -2.81 10.45 -11.10
C GLU A 237 -2.46 8.99 -11.38
N VAL A 238 -2.64 8.09 -10.41
CA VAL A 238 -2.45 6.65 -10.61
C VAL A 238 -3.45 6.13 -11.65
N VAL A 239 -4.73 6.45 -11.53
CA VAL A 239 -5.78 6.05 -12.49
C VAL A 239 -5.48 6.58 -13.89
N GLN A 240 -5.07 7.84 -14.00
CA GLN A 240 -4.70 8.43 -15.29
C GLN A 240 -3.54 7.66 -15.94
N ARG A 241 -2.52 7.27 -15.17
CA ARG A 241 -1.42 6.44 -15.68
C ARG A 241 -1.89 5.05 -16.11
N LEU A 242 -2.83 4.43 -15.40
CA LEU A 242 -3.42 3.15 -15.80
C LEU A 242 -4.21 3.27 -17.11
N ILE A 243 -4.99 4.33 -17.29
CA ILE A 243 -5.73 4.59 -18.54
C ILE A 243 -4.76 4.79 -19.72
N MET A 244 -3.73 5.62 -19.52
CA MET A 244 -2.71 5.93 -20.53
C MET A 244 -1.78 4.75 -20.85
N LYS A 245 -1.78 3.70 -20.02
CA LYS A 245 -1.03 2.47 -20.25
C LYS A 245 -1.53 1.74 -21.50
N ASN A 246 -2.83 1.79 -21.75
CA ASN A 246 -3.41 1.15 -22.91
C ASN A 246 -3.16 1.95 -24.19
N PRO A 247 -3.18 1.29 -25.37
CA PRO A 247 -3.07 1.98 -26.65
C PRO A 247 -4.16 3.07 -26.82
N PRO A 248 -3.89 4.16 -27.54
CA PRO A 248 -4.82 5.29 -27.70
C PRO A 248 -6.22 4.91 -28.23
N GLN A 249 -6.32 3.82 -28.98
CA GLN A 249 -7.55 3.29 -29.56
C GLN A 249 -8.39 2.43 -28.59
N TYR A 250 -7.97 2.27 -27.33
CA TYR A 250 -8.71 1.46 -26.37
C TYR A 250 -10.09 2.09 -26.08
N PRO A 251 -11.19 1.32 -26.15
CA PRO A 251 -12.55 1.84 -26.10
C PRO A 251 -13.02 2.10 -24.65
N TRP A 252 -12.35 3.01 -23.95
CA TRP A 252 -12.75 3.43 -22.60
C TRP A 252 -14.18 4.02 -22.59
N SER A 253 -14.98 3.64 -21.58
CA SER A 253 -16.28 4.23 -21.30
C SER A 253 -16.17 5.72 -20.94
N ALA A 254 -17.31 6.42 -20.89
CA ALA A 254 -17.33 7.82 -20.46
C ALA A 254 -16.94 7.93 -18.97
N GLU A 255 -17.39 6.96 -18.18
CA GLU A 255 -17.18 6.83 -16.74
C GLU A 255 -15.69 6.60 -16.43
N ALA A 256 -15.03 5.69 -17.14
CA ALA A 256 -13.60 5.45 -17.00
C ALA A 256 -12.78 6.71 -17.30
N ARG A 257 -13.19 7.48 -18.31
CA ARG A 257 -12.50 8.72 -18.72
C ARG A 257 -12.73 9.87 -17.74
N SER A 258 -13.90 9.96 -17.12
CA SER A 258 -14.22 11.02 -16.15
C SER A 258 -13.64 10.74 -14.77
N LEU A 259 -13.40 9.47 -14.42
CA LEU A 259 -12.99 9.05 -13.08
C LEU A 259 -11.80 9.84 -12.48
N PRO A 260 -10.70 10.13 -13.19
CA PRO A 260 -9.62 10.96 -12.63
C PRO A 260 -10.07 12.36 -12.22
N GLU A 261 -10.97 12.98 -12.99
CA GLU A 261 -11.50 14.30 -12.67
C GLU A 261 -12.56 14.24 -11.57
N ASP A 262 -13.36 13.18 -11.55
CA ASP A 262 -14.36 12.93 -10.50
C ASP A 262 -13.67 12.74 -9.13
N LEU A 263 -12.55 12.00 -9.08
CA LEU A 263 -11.70 11.85 -7.90
C LEU A 263 -11.17 13.20 -7.38
N LYS A 264 -10.81 14.13 -8.27
CA LYS A 264 -10.31 15.46 -7.87
C LYS A 264 -11.43 16.39 -7.39
N ARG A 265 -12.66 16.22 -7.89
CA ARG A 265 -13.82 17.05 -7.48
C ARG A 265 -14.53 16.51 -6.25
N CYS A 266 -14.28 15.25 -5.92
CA CYS A 266 -14.91 14.54 -4.82
C CYS A 266 -14.63 15.21 -3.46
N SER A 267 -15.71 15.64 -2.79
CA SER A 267 -15.63 16.19 -1.43
C SER A 267 -15.70 15.08 -0.36
N SER A 268 -16.23 13.91 -0.72
CA SER A 268 -16.51 12.78 0.17
C SER A 268 -16.34 11.46 -0.59
N PRO A 269 -15.36 10.59 -0.23
CA PRO A 269 -15.18 9.27 -0.86
C PRO A 269 -16.47 8.44 -0.91
N GLU A 270 -17.35 8.65 0.07
CA GLU A 270 -18.67 8.02 0.16
C GLU A 270 -19.56 8.32 -1.04
N GLU A 271 -19.48 9.53 -1.61
CA GLU A 271 -20.28 9.91 -2.78
C GLU A 271 -19.90 9.07 -4.00
N LEU A 272 -18.60 8.89 -4.25
CA LEU A 272 -18.09 8.06 -5.33
C LEU A 272 -18.45 6.58 -5.14
N LEU A 273 -18.41 6.09 -3.90
CA LEU A 273 -18.81 4.72 -3.57
C LEU A 273 -20.34 4.51 -3.66
N ARG A 274 -21.15 5.53 -3.32
CA ARG A 274 -22.63 5.49 -3.32
C ARG A 274 -23.28 5.66 -4.68
N VAL A 275 -22.63 6.34 -5.63
CA VAL A 275 -23.09 6.37 -7.04
C VAL A 275 -23.24 4.94 -7.61
N SER A 276 -22.66 3.93 -6.94
CA SER A 276 -22.81 2.51 -7.27
C SER A 276 -23.93 1.74 -6.54
N LEU A 277 -24.72 2.33 -5.63
CA LEU A 277 -25.70 1.59 -4.81
C LEU A 277 -27.16 2.09 -4.88
N ASP A 278 -27.45 3.35 -5.25
CA ASP A 278 -28.81 3.94 -5.10
C ASP A 278 -29.52 4.34 -6.42
N ARG A 279 -29.47 3.50 -7.47
CA ARG A 279 -30.53 3.52 -8.50
C ARG A 279 -31.27 2.19 -8.55
N PRO A 280 -32.40 2.06 -7.81
CA PRO A 280 -33.36 1.02 -8.10
C PRO A 280 -33.87 1.23 -9.53
N SER A 281 -33.78 0.17 -10.31
CA SER A 281 -34.37 0.00 -11.63
C SER A 281 -35.90 0.15 -11.58
N LEU A 282 -36.38 1.38 -11.47
CA LEU A 282 -37.77 1.72 -11.77
C LEU A 282 -37.85 2.02 -13.27
N LEU A 283 -38.00 0.96 -14.06
CA LEU A 283 -38.78 0.83 -15.31
C LEU A 283 -38.20 -0.34 -16.14
N PRO A 284 -38.89 -1.48 -16.28
CA PRO A 284 -38.55 -2.44 -17.30
C PRO A 284 -39.08 -1.89 -18.63
N ASN A 285 -38.19 -1.49 -19.56
CA ASN A 285 -38.39 -1.44 -21.02
C ASN A 285 -37.68 -0.29 -21.77
N THR A 286 -36.51 0.17 -21.34
CA THR A 286 -35.66 1.01 -22.22
C THR A 286 -34.21 0.53 -22.19
N LEU A 287 -33.71 0.18 -23.39
CA LEU A 287 -32.33 -0.17 -23.71
C LEU A 287 -31.39 1.03 -23.46
N THR A 288 -31.08 1.34 -22.21
CA THR A 288 -29.96 2.18 -21.83
C THR A 288 -29.05 1.37 -20.94
N ASN A 289 -28.00 0.78 -21.56
CA ASN A 289 -26.80 0.35 -20.86
C ASN A 289 -26.22 1.57 -20.13
N GLN A 290 -26.61 1.77 -18.88
CA GLN A 290 -25.88 2.63 -17.94
C GLN A 290 -25.14 1.67 -17.02
N SER A 291 -23.86 1.46 -17.35
CA SER A 291 -22.93 0.63 -16.59
C SER A 291 -22.52 1.37 -15.32
N ASN A 292 -22.86 0.82 -14.17
CA ASN A 292 -22.35 1.27 -12.87
C ASN A 292 -20.87 0.83 -12.76
N PHE A 293 -19.93 1.79 -12.82
CA PHE A 293 -18.48 1.55 -12.93
C PHE A 293 -17.91 0.57 -11.90
N PHE A 294 -18.48 0.50 -10.69
CA PHE A 294 -18.04 -0.41 -9.64
C PHE A 294 -19.00 -1.58 -9.36
N GLU A 295 -20.08 -1.81 -10.11
CA GLU A 295 -20.96 -2.97 -9.91
C GLU A 295 -20.36 -4.28 -10.46
N LYS A 296 -20.55 -5.38 -9.73
CA LYS A 296 -20.11 -6.75 -10.09
C LYS A 296 -18.62 -6.87 -10.41
N LEU A 297 -17.78 -6.48 -9.45
CA LEU A 297 -16.39 -6.91 -9.41
C LEU A 297 -16.38 -8.35 -8.88
N ASP A 298 -15.93 -9.30 -9.69
CA ASP A 298 -15.79 -10.70 -9.26
C ASP A 298 -14.53 -10.85 -8.39
N GLU A 299 -14.61 -11.65 -7.33
CA GLU A 299 -13.43 -12.01 -6.53
C GLU A 299 -12.34 -12.60 -7.45
N GLY A 300 -11.20 -11.93 -7.52
CA GLY A 300 -10.06 -12.36 -8.34
C GLY A 300 -9.98 -11.72 -9.72
N GLU A 301 -10.73 -10.65 -10.00
CA GLU A 301 -10.61 -9.88 -11.24
C GLU A 301 -9.16 -9.48 -11.57
N LEU A 302 -8.40 -9.06 -10.55
CA LEU A 302 -6.99 -8.72 -10.69
C LEU A 302 -6.05 -9.93 -10.69
N LYS A 303 -6.51 -11.12 -10.28
CA LYS A 303 -5.65 -12.31 -10.12
C LYS A 303 -4.90 -12.65 -11.40
N MET A 304 -5.60 -12.59 -12.53
CA MET A 304 -4.99 -12.89 -13.83
C MET A 304 -4.02 -11.79 -14.28
N LEU A 305 -4.34 -10.52 -14.01
CA LEU A 305 -3.45 -9.40 -14.31
C LEU A 305 -2.16 -9.48 -13.48
N VAL A 306 -2.28 -9.75 -12.18
CA VAL A 306 -1.14 -9.95 -11.27
C VAL A 306 -0.27 -11.10 -11.75
N ASN A 307 -0.86 -12.26 -12.06
CA ASN A 307 -0.10 -13.42 -12.53
C ASN A 307 0.61 -13.13 -13.86
N ALA A 308 -0.07 -12.48 -14.81
CA ALA A 308 0.51 -12.10 -16.10
C ALA A 308 1.64 -11.07 -15.95
N ALA A 309 1.43 -10.04 -15.13
CA ALA A 309 2.44 -9.02 -14.88
C ALA A 309 3.66 -9.61 -14.15
N ASN A 310 3.45 -10.47 -13.15
CA ASN A 310 4.53 -11.12 -12.44
C ASN A 310 5.38 -11.98 -13.39
N LYS A 311 4.75 -12.84 -14.20
CA LYS A 311 5.46 -13.67 -15.18
C LYS A 311 6.18 -12.86 -16.26
N THR A 312 5.58 -11.77 -16.74
CA THR A 312 6.17 -10.91 -17.77
C THR A 312 7.24 -9.98 -17.24
N ALA A 313 7.27 -9.70 -15.93
CA ALA A 313 8.36 -8.93 -15.30
C ALA A 313 9.69 -9.68 -15.32
N TYR A 314 9.67 -11.03 -15.24
CA TYR A 314 10.87 -11.86 -15.18
C TYR A 314 11.26 -12.52 -16.50
N HIS A 315 10.30 -12.69 -17.40
CA HIS A 315 10.50 -13.33 -18.69
C HIS A 315 10.07 -12.35 -19.77
N ASN A 316 10.90 -12.13 -20.81
CA ASN A 316 10.58 -11.35 -22.01
C ASN A 316 9.43 -12.00 -22.81
N LEU A 317 8.26 -12.11 -22.20
CA LEU A 317 7.07 -12.75 -22.74
C LEU A 317 6.21 -11.66 -23.38
N GLU A 318 5.83 -11.88 -24.62
CA GLU A 318 4.87 -11.03 -25.32
C GLU A 318 3.46 -11.37 -24.82
N SER A 319 2.75 -10.38 -24.29
CA SER A 319 1.34 -10.52 -23.95
C SER A 319 0.50 -10.43 -25.21
N PHE A 320 -0.24 -11.48 -25.55
CA PHE A 320 -1.25 -11.42 -26.60
C PHE A 320 -2.44 -10.58 -26.13
N LYS A 321 -3.00 -9.76 -27.03
CA LYS A 321 -4.22 -8.98 -26.76
C LYS A 321 -5.32 -9.91 -26.25
N ARG A 322 -5.90 -9.60 -25.08
CA ARG A 322 -7.24 -10.10 -24.75
C ARG A 322 -8.22 -9.38 -25.68
N ILE A 323 -8.89 -10.15 -26.53
CA ILE A 323 -10.02 -9.69 -27.36
C ILE A 323 -11.24 -9.59 -26.45
#